data_AF-A0A9Q3YKP6-F1
#
_entry.id   AF-A0A9Q3YKP6-F1
#
_cell.length_a   1.000
_cell.length_b   1.000
_cell.length_c   1.000
_cell.angle_alpha   90.00
_cell.angle_beta   90.00
_cell.angle_gamma   90.00
#
_symmetry.space_group_name_H-M   'P 1'
#
loop_
_entity.id
_entity.type
_entity.pdbx_description
1 polymer ?
#
loop_
_entity_poly.entity_id
_entity_poly.type
_entity_poly.pdbx_seq_one_letter_code
_entity_poly.pdbx_strand_id
1 'polypeptide(L)'
;MDKIKVGLQYWIPQHGLTRLMGKLASAKAGSLTTAVIRWFIKHYNVNMDEAKHSDPKHFKTFNEFFVRELKEGARPITEGDEIITHPADACVSQFGPIEDGQLIQAKGHNYSAQELLGGDEKLAEEFKDGSFATLYLSPRDYHRVHMPCDGTLRQMIYVPGDLFSVNPLTAENVPNLFARNERVVCIFDTEFGPMAQVLVGATIVGSIEQVWAGTITPPRGNTVYKWDYPAEGDKAVILKKGEEMGRFKLGSTVINLFAKDAIEFDVSMENGQPTVMGTPYALKK
;
A
#
# COMPACT_ATOMS: atom_id res chain seq x y z
N MET A 1 -22.92 1.93 -17.33
CA MET A 1 -22.80 1.00 -16.18
C MET A 1 -21.85 1.53 -15.12
N ASP A 2 -20.79 2.24 -15.49
CA ASP A 2 -19.75 2.69 -14.55
C ASP A 2 -20.22 3.72 -13.52
N LYS A 3 -21.05 4.70 -13.93
CA LYS A 3 -21.70 5.64 -13.00
C LYS A 3 -22.57 4.96 -11.94
N ILE A 4 -23.18 3.81 -12.27
CA ILE A 4 -23.99 3.03 -11.33
C ILE A 4 -23.07 2.32 -10.32
N LYS A 5 -21.98 1.70 -10.78
CA LYS A 5 -20.99 1.05 -9.91
C LYS A 5 -20.32 2.02 -8.95
N VAL A 6 -19.93 3.20 -9.45
CA VAL A 6 -19.37 4.29 -8.62
C VAL A 6 -20.43 4.83 -7.67
N GLY A 7 -21.65 5.10 -8.16
CA GLY A 7 -22.77 5.57 -7.35
C GLY A 7 -23.10 4.63 -6.19
N LEU A 8 -23.09 3.31 -6.42
CA LEU A 8 -23.32 2.30 -5.38
C LEU A 8 -22.32 2.41 -4.22
N GLN A 9 -21.07 2.80 -4.47
CA GLN A 9 -20.08 2.94 -3.39
C GLN A 9 -20.43 4.04 -2.39
N TYR A 10 -21.16 5.07 -2.82
CA TYR A 10 -21.63 6.15 -1.93
C TYR A 10 -22.79 5.71 -1.04
N TRP A 11 -23.54 4.67 -1.43
CA TRP A 11 -24.70 4.17 -0.67
C TRP A 11 -24.38 2.96 0.22
N ILE A 12 -23.32 2.22 -0.10
CA ILE A 12 -22.91 1.06 0.70
C ILE A 12 -22.37 1.55 2.06
N PRO A 13 -22.79 0.97 3.20
CA PRO A 13 -22.20 1.26 4.50
C PRO A 13 -20.80 0.64 4.60
N GLN A 14 -19.81 1.28 3.98
CA GLN A 14 -18.47 0.74 3.71
C GLN A 14 -17.78 0.20 4.98
N HIS A 15 -17.85 0.93 6.09
CA HIS A 15 -17.28 0.48 7.37
C HIS A 15 -18.00 -0.73 7.95
N GLY A 16 -19.32 -0.79 7.85
CA GLY A 16 -20.12 -1.93 8.34
C GLY A 16 -19.81 -3.19 7.54
N LEU A 17 -19.78 -3.07 6.21
CA LEU A 17 -19.40 -4.16 5.32
C LEU A 17 -17.96 -4.63 5.56
N THR A 18 -17.01 -3.70 5.71
CA THR A 18 -15.60 -4.04 5.96
C THR A 18 -15.42 -4.75 7.30
N ARG A 19 -16.13 -4.34 8.35
CA ARG A 19 -16.11 -5.03 9.66
C ARG A 19 -16.68 -6.45 9.55
N LEU A 20 -17.80 -6.63 8.84
CA LEU A 20 -18.41 -7.94 8.62
C LEU A 20 -17.46 -8.86 7.83
N MET A 21 -16.95 -8.38 6.70
CA MET A 21 -16.04 -9.14 5.86
C MET A 21 -14.73 -9.46 6.59
N GLY A 22 -14.19 -8.54 7.38
CA GLY A 22 -13.01 -8.80 8.20
C GLY A 22 -13.23 -9.89 9.25
N LYS A 23 -14.42 -9.92 9.89
CA LYS A 23 -14.80 -11.01 10.81
C LYS A 23 -14.92 -12.35 10.09
N LEU A 24 -15.58 -12.37 8.93
CA LEU A 24 -15.71 -13.58 8.12
C LEU A 24 -14.36 -14.09 7.62
N ALA A 25 -13.50 -13.18 7.14
CA ALA A 25 -12.16 -13.50 6.65
C ALA A 25 -11.23 -14.00 7.76
N SER A 26 -11.49 -13.63 9.02
CA SER A 26 -10.76 -14.10 10.21
C SER A 26 -11.37 -15.36 10.85
N ALA A 27 -12.53 -15.82 10.38
CA ALA A 27 -13.19 -16.98 10.94
C ALA A 27 -12.46 -18.28 10.55
N LYS A 28 -12.21 -19.14 11.54
CA LYS A 28 -11.62 -20.48 11.36
C LYS A 28 -12.72 -21.50 11.05
N ALA A 29 -13.30 -21.40 9.85
CA ALA A 29 -14.43 -22.23 9.42
C ALA A 29 -14.02 -23.53 8.68
N GLY A 30 -12.76 -23.95 8.80
CA GLY A 30 -12.26 -25.23 8.29
C GLY A 30 -12.47 -25.42 6.79
N SER A 31 -13.31 -26.39 6.41
CA SER A 31 -13.59 -26.72 5.01
C SER A 31 -14.24 -25.55 4.24
N LEU A 32 -15.05 -24.73 4.90
CA LEU A 32 -15.65 -23.55 4.28
C LEU A 32 -14.58 -22.51 3.92
N THR A 33 -13.66 -22.22 4.85
CA THR A 33 -12.51 -21.34 4.58
C THR A 33 -11.70 -21.86 3.40
N THR A 34 -11.40 -23.16 3.37
CA THR A 34 -10.66 -23.78 2.26
C THR A 34 -11.41 -23.65 0.93
N ALA A 35 -12.73 -23.84 0.93
CA ALA A 35 -13.55 -23.71 -0.27
C ALA A 35 -13.55 -22.26 -0.82
N VAL A 36 -13.67 -21.26 0.07
CA VAL A 36 -13.58 -19.85 -0.29
C VAL A 36 -12.21 -19.51 -0.87
N ILE A 37 -11.12 -19.98 -0.25
CA ILE A 37 -9.76 -19.77 -0.76
C ILE A 37 -9.60 -20.39 -2.15
N ARG A 38 -10.05 -21.63 -2.37
CA ARG A 38 -9.97 -22.28 -3.70
C ARG A 38 -10.77 -21.52 -4.76
N TRP A 39 -11.97 -21.07 -4.41
CA TRP A 39 -12.76 -20.23 -5.30
C TRP A 39 -12.02 -18.95 -5.65
N PHE A 40 -11.43 -18.27 -4.66
CA PHE A 40 -10.67 -17.05 -4.85
C PHE A 40 -9.44 -17.25 -5.75
N ILE A 41 -8.65 -18.29 -5.49
CA ILE A 41 -7.49 -18.68 -6.31
C ILE A 41 -7.91 -18.84 -7.77
N LYS A 42 -9.00 -19.59 -8.01
CA LYS A 42 -9.52 -19.82 -9.37
C LYS A 42 -10.05 -18.55 -10.02
N HIS A 43 -10.77 -17.72 -9.26
CA HIS A 43 -11.43 -16.52 -9.79
C HIS A 43 -10.42 -15.43 -10.15
N TYR A 44 -9.41 -15.21 -9.30
CA TYR A 44 -8.39 -14.18 -9.50
C TYR A 44 -7.09 -14.71 -10.13
N ASN A 45 -7.03 -16.00 -10.47
CA ASN A 45 -5.85 -16.66 -11.01
C ASN A 45 -4.59 -16.43 -10.16
N VAL A 46 -4.72 -16.68 -8.86
CA VAL A 46 -3.62 -16.51 -7.90
C VAL A 46 -2.54 -17.56 -8.15
N ASN A 47 -1.30 -17.12 -8.36
CA ASN A 47 -0.17 -18.05 -8.47
C ASN A 47 0.20 -18.62 -7.09
N MET A 48 -0.16 -19.88 -6.85
CA MET A 48 0.17 -20.58 -5.59
C MET A 48 1.53 -21.28 -5.64
N ASP A 49 2.16 -21.38 -6.80
CA ASP A 49 3.48 -22.02 -6.94
C ASP A 49 4.59 -21.15 -6.35
N GLU A 50 4.38 -19.84 -6.24
CA GLU A 50 5.29 -18.92 -5.59
C GLU A 50 5.05 -18.79 -4.08
N ALA A 51 3.89 -19.24 -3.58
CA ALA A 51 3.57 -19.18 -2.15
C ALA A 51 4.43 -20.18 -1.36
N LYS A 52 4.91 -19.78 -0.18
CA LYS A 52 5.64 -20.65 0.75
C LYS A 52 4.85 -21.90 1.12
N HIS A 53 3.53 -21.75 1.24
CA HIS A 53 2.59 -22.85 1.43
C HIS A 53 1.58 -22.86 0.28
N SER A 54 1.81 -23.74 -0.69
CA SER A 54 0.97 -23.82 -1.91
C SER A 54 -0.40 -24.48 -1.69
N ASP A 55 -0.55 -25.37 -0.69
CA ASP A 55 -1.84 -26.03 -0.42
C ASP A 55 -2.81 -25.08 0.30
N PRO A 56 -3.99 -24.75 -0.29
CA PRO A 56 -5.01 -23.93 0.36
C PRO A 56 -5.47 -24.42 1.73
N LYS A 57 -5.36 -25.72 2.03
CA LYS A 57 -5.72 -26.30 3.34
C LYS A 57 -4.81 -25.84 4.48
N HIS A 58 -3.62 -25.33 4.16
CA HIS A 58 -2.68 -24.83 5.16
C HIS A 58 -3.27 -23.64 5.94
N PHE A 59 -3.96 -22.74 5.25
CA PHE A 59 -4.45 -21.49 5.81
C PHE A 59 -5.72 -21.71 6.64
N LYS A 60 -5.67 -21.31 7.91
CA LYS A 60 -6.80 -21.48 8.85
C LYS A 60 -7.89 -20.42 8.65
N THR A 61 -7.52 -19.29 8.06
CA THR A 61 -8.41 -18.15 7.79
C THR A 61 -8.14 -17.61 6.39
N PHE A 62 -9.11 -16.90 5.81
CA PHE A 62 -8.89 -16.23 4.52
C PHE A 62 -7.83 -15.13 4.64
N ASN A 63 -7.81 -14.40 5.76
CA ASN A 63 -6.80 -13.37 6.02
C ASN A 63 -5.37 -13.92 6.01
N GLU A 64 -5.15 -15.12 6.55
CA GLU A 64 -3.85 -15.80 6.53
C GLU A 64 -3.41 -16.16 5.11
N PHE A 65 -4.34 -16.61 4.27
CA PHE A 65 -4.11 -16.82 2.83
C PHE A 65 -3.81 -15.50 2.10
N PHE A 66 -4.54 -14.44 2.44
CA PHE A 66 -4.40 -13.17 1.74
C PHE A 66 -3.02 -12.53 1.96
N VAL A 67 -2.50 -12.62 3.19
CA VAL A 67 -1.14 -12.19 3.56
C VAL A 67 -0.12 -13.33 3.48
N ARG A 68 -0.35 -14.32 2.62
CA ARG A 68 0.55 -15.46 2.41
C ARG A 68 1.99 -15.01 2.18
N GLU A 69 2.92 -15.80 2.69
CA GLU A 69 4.35 -15.62 2.41
C GLU A 69 4.68 -16.20 1.04
N LEU A 70 5.65 -15.59 0.37
CA LEU A 70 6.27 -16.17 -0.81
C LEU A 70 7.46 -17.07 -0.41
N LYS A 71 7.85 -17.97 -1.31
CA LYS A 71 9.06 -18.79 -1.15
C LYS A 71 10.29 -17.89 -1.09
N GLU A 72 11.30 -18.34 -0.35
CA GLU A 72 12.61 -17.70 -0.37
C GLU A 72 13.15 -17.65 -1.80
N GLY A 73 13.71 -16.50 -2.20
CA GLY A 73 14.20 -16.26 -3.55
C GLY A 73 13.12 -16.03 -4.62
N ALA A 74 11.82 -16.08 -4.30
CA ALA A 74 10.76 -15.79 -5.27
C ALA A 74 10.72 -14.31 -5.73
N ARG A 75 11.32 -13.41 -4.93
CA ARG A 75 11.46 -11.99 -5.20
C ARG A 75 12.91 -11.58 -4.93
N PRO A 76 13.84 -11.82 -5.87
CA PRO A 76 15.21 -11.35 -5.71
C PRO A 76 15.22 -9.82 -5.68
N ILE A 77 15.97 -9.26 -4.74
CA ILE A 77 16.14 -7.81 -4.62
C ILE A 77 17.29 -7.38 -5.53
N THR A 78 17.05 -6.44 -6.44
CA THR A 78 18.11 -5.88 -7.27
C THR A 78 19.17 -5.22 -6.40
N GLU A 79 20.43 -5.62 -6.56
CA GLU A 79 21.58 -5.06 -5.84
C GLU A 79 21.95 -3.65 -6.34
N GLY A 80 22.67 -2.90 -5.52
CA GLY A 80 23.15 -1.55 -5.84
C GLY A 80 22.55 -0.49 -4.92
N ASP A 81 23.43 0.35 -4.36
CA ASP A 81 23.08 1.38 -3.36
C ASP A 81 22.36 2.58 -3.99
N GLU A 82 22.56 2.81 -5.29
CA GLU A 82 21.88 3.88 -6.04
C GLU A 82 20.53 3.42 -6.63
N ILE A 83 20.16 2.15 -6.45
CA ILE A 83 18.93 1.57 -7.01
C ILE A 83 17.86 1.49 -5.92
N ILE A 84 16.70 2.06 -6.21
CA ILE A 84 15.47 1.89 -5.44
C ILE A 84 14.63 0.79 -6.13
N THR A 85 14.08 -0.13 -5.36
CA THR A 85 13.31 -1.27 -5.87
C THR A 85 11.81 -1.12 -5.63
N HIS A 86 11.00 -1.82 -6.44
CA HIS A 86 9.55 -1.83 -6.25
C HIS A 86 9.20 -2.39 -4.87
N PRO A 87 8.32 -1.71 -4.11
CA PRO A 87 7.96 -2.12 -2.76
C PRO A 87 6.93 -3.26 -2.72
N ALA A 88 6.26 -3.55 -3.84
CA ALA A 88 5.16 -4.51 -3.88
C ALA A 88 4.96 -5.10 -5.28
N ASP A 89 4.37 -6.29 -5.32
CA ASP A 89 3.73 -6.83 -6.51
C ASP A 89 2.45 -6.05 -6.76
N ALA A 90 2.40 -5.29 -7.85
CA ALA A 90 1.31 -4.34 -8.08
C ALA A 90 1.16 -4.04 -9.57
N CYS A 91 0.40 -2.99 -9.87
CA CYS A 91 0.32 -2.33 -11.15
C CYS A 91 0.51 -0.83 -10.94
N VAL A 92 1.30 -0.17 -11.79
CA VAL A 92 1.50 1.29 -11.73
C VAL A 92 0.19 1.99 -12.11
N SER A 93 -0.42 2.69 -11.16
CA SER A 93 -1.65 3.47 -11.41
C SER A 93 -1.32 4.81 -12.05
N GLN A 94 -0.47 5.59 -11.38
CA GLN A 94 0.06 6.88 -11.81
C GLN A 94 1.43 7.08 -11.18
N PHE A 95 2.32 7.78 -11.85
CA PHE A 95 3.60 8.24 -11.30
C PHE A 95 4.03 9.51 -12.01
N GLY A 96 4.99 10.23 -11.43
CA GLY A 96 5.54 11.44 -12.03
C GLY A 96 5.92 12.50 -11.01
N PRO A 97 6.09 13.76 -11.45
CA PRO A 97 6.41 14.86 -10.56
C PRO A 97 5.21 15.20 -9.66
N ILE A 98 5.53 15.70 -8.46
CA ILE A 98 4.56 16.37 -7.58
C ILE A 98 4.63 17.85 -7.94
N GLU A 99 3.62 18.42 -8.58
CA GLU A 99 3.68 19.82 -9.06
C GLU A 99 3.01 20.75 -8.03
N ASP A 100 3.78 21.66 -7.40
CA ASP A 100 3.28 22.57 -6.36
C ASP A 100 2.48 21.83 -5.25
N GLY A 101 3.01 20.68 -4.83
CA GLY A 101 2.40 19.83 -3.81
C GLY A 101 1.18 19.01 -4.28
N GLN A 102 0.87 18.99 -5.58
CA GLN A 102 -0.24 18.23 -6.15
C GLN A 102 0.24 16.93 -6.82
N LEU A 103 -0.45 15.83 -6.56
CA LEU A 103 -0.23 14.53 -7.17
C LEU A 103 -1.37 14.25 -8.16
N ILE A 104 -1.04 13.71 -9.34
CA ILE A 104 -2.07 13.22 -10.27
C ILE A 104 -2.64 11.89 -9.78
N GLN A 105 -3.95 11.83 -9.61
CA GLN A 105 -4.69 10.61 -9.29
C GLN A 105 -5.06 9.82 -10.55
N ALA A 106 -5.57 10.56 -11.53
CA ALA A 106 -6.00 10.11 -12.84
C ALA A 106 -6.17 11.36 -13.72
N LYS A 107 -6.41 11.17 -15.02
CA LYS A 107 -6.62 12.30 -15.94
C LYS A 107 -7.74 13.23 -15.44
N GLY A 108 -7.39 14.49 -15.17
CA GLY A 108 -8.32 15.52 -14.70
C GLY A 108 -8.62 15.49 -13.19
N HIS A 109 -7.93 14.64 -12.42
CA HIS A 109 -8.07 14.53 -10.97
C HIS A 109 -6.70 14.60 -10.30
N ASN A 110 -6.51 15.66 -9.51
CA ASN A 110 -5.34 15.82 -8.64
C ASN A 110 -5.78 15.86 -7.17
N TYR A 111 -4.84 15.62 -6.26
CA TYR A 111 -5.03 15.76 -4.81
C TYR A 111 -3.72 16.23 -4.19
N SER A 112 -3.80 16.87 -3.03
CA SER A 112 -2.61 17.44 -2.39
C SER A 112 -1.83 16.41 -1.57
N ALA A 113 -0.50 16.56 -1.55
CA ALA A 113 0.39 15.86 -0.63
C ALA A 113 0.01 16.16 0.82
N GLN A 114 -0.36 17.40 1.13
CA GLN A 114 -0.80 17.80 2.46
C GLN A 114 -2.02 16.99 2.94
N GLU A 115 -3.07 16.87 2.12
CA GLU A 115 -4.21 16.04 2.49
C GLU A 115 -3.78 14.58 2.63
N LEU A 116 -3.01 14.03 1.69
CA LEU A 116 -2.52 12.65 1.76
C LEU A 116 -1.74 12.38 3.06
N LEU A 117 -0.89 13.31 3.51
CA LEU A 117 -0.02 13.14 4.66
C LEU A 117 -0.68 13.56 6.00
N GLY A 118 -2.01 13.68 6.02
CA GLY A 118 -2.78 13.91 7.25
C GLY A 118 -2.92 15.36 7.67
N GLY A 119 -2.73 16.30 6.73
CA GLY A 119 -2.96 17.74 6.91
C GLY A 119 -1.75 18.56 7.35
N ASP A 120 -0.59 17.93 7.54
CA ASP A 120 0.63 18.59 8.01
C ASP A 120 1.36 19.30 6.86
N GLU A 121 1.26 20.64 6.81
CA GLU A 121 1.85 21.48 5.78
C GLU A 121 3.38 21.39 5.76
N LYS A 122 4.03 21.35 6.94
CA LYS A 122 5.50 21.31 7.01
C LYS A 122 6.04 19.99 6.49
N LEU A 123 5.38 18.89 6.84
CA LEU A 123 5.74 17.57 6.33
C LEU A 123 5.51 17.49 4.81
N ALA A 124 4.42 18.07 4.32
CA ALA A 124 4.11 18.07 2.88
C ALA A 124 5.14 18.86 2.07
N GLU A 125 5.68 19.95 2.62
CA GLU A 125 6.70 20.77 1.98
C GLU A 125 7.99 19.98 1.68
N GLU A 126 8.33 18.97 2.48
CA GLU A 126 9.49 18.09 2.21
C GLU A 126 9.38 17.33 0.88
N PHE A 127 8.15 17.13 0.39
CA PHE A 127 7.85 16.42 -0.86
C PHE A 127 7.38 17.37 -1.97
N LYS A 128 7.38 18.68 -1.72
CA LYS A 128 7.01 19.66 -2.74
C LYS A 128 7.99 19.60 -3.91
N ASP A 129 7.47 19.60 -5.14
CA ASP A 129 8.26 19.48 -6.37
C ASP A 129 9.09 18.17 -6.44
N GLY A 130 8.70 17.18 -5.63
CA GLY A 130 9.27 15.85 -5.56
C GLY A 130 8.75 14.91 -6.65
N SER A 131 8.86 13.61 -6.38
CA SER A 131 8.35 12.55 -7.27
C SER A 131 7.43 11.62 -6.50
N PHE A 132 6.43 11.07 -7.16
CA PHE A 132 5.52 10.10 -6.55
C PHE A 132 5.23 8.92 -7.48
N ALA A 133 4.87 7.78 -6.90
CA ALA A 133 4.16 6.73 -7.63
C ALA A 133 3.06 6.10 -6.77
N THR A 134 1.93 5.85 -7.42
CA THR A 134 0.78 5.12 -6.90
C THR A 134 0.77 3.71 -7.49
N LEU A 135 0.87 2.70 -6.63
CA LEU A 135 0.91 1.29 -6.98
C LEU A 135 -0.36 0.60 -6.48
N TYR A 136 -1.15 0.04 -7.39
CA TYR A 136 -2.38 -0.68 -7.08
C TYR A 136 -2.10 -2.18 -6.95
N LEU A 137 -2.41 -2.76 -5.79
CA LEU A 137 -2.33 -4.18 -5.54
C LEU A 137 -3.70 -4.80 -5.83
N SER A 138 -3.76 -5.58 -6.90
CA SER A 138 -4.97 -6.29 -7.30
C SER A 138 -5.19 -7.51 -6.41
N PRO A 139 -6.43 -8.03 -6.30
CA PRO A 139 -6.73 -9.14 -5.39
C PRO A 139 -5.88 -10.41 -5.57
N ARG A 140 -5.25 -10.60 -6.75
CA ARG A 140 -4.41 -11.77 -7.02
C ARG A 140 -2.99 -11.65 -6.45
N ASP A 141 -2.53 -10.43 -6.22
CA ASP A 141 -1.13 -10.13 -5.99
C ASP A 141 -0.70 -10.55 -4.56
N TYR A 142 0.59 -10.37 -4.28
CA TYR A 142 1.15 -10.51 -2.94
C TYR A 142 0.94 -9.21 -2.16
N HIS A 143 0.25 -9.29 -1.01
CA HIS A 143 -0.26 -8.10 -0.30
C HIS A 143 0.57 -7.70 0.93
N ARG A 144 1.86 -8.01 0.90
CA ARG A 144 2.81 -7.39 1.82
C ARG A 144 3.68 -6.40 1.05
N VAL A 145 4.03 -5.33 1.72
CA VAL A 145 4.74 -4.17 1.21
C VAL A 145 6.11 -4.16 1.86
N HIS A 146 7.13 -3.85 1.06
CA HIS A 146 8.52 -3.92 1.42
C HIS A 146 9.19 -2.57 1.24
N MET A 147 10.29 -2.38 1.97
CA MET A 147 11.12 -1.20 1.84
C MET A 147 11.77 -1.14 0.46
N PRO A 148 11.65 -0.02 -0.26
CA PRO A 148 12.21 0.13 -1.59
C PRO A 148 13.71 0.46 -1.56
N CYS A 149 14.20 0.97 -0.42
CA CYS A 149 15.59 1.24 -0.10
C CYS A 149 15.79 1.17 1.43
N ASP A 150 17.03 1.24 1.89
CA ASP A 150 17.35 1.37 3.31
C ASP A 150 16.72 2.66 3.89
N GLY A 151 16.13 2.56 5.07
CA GLY A 151 15.52 3.72 5.72
C GLY A 151 15.34 3.56 7.23
N THR A 152 15.42 4.70 7.91
CA THR A 152 15.11 4.83 9.33
C THR A 152 13.74 5.47 9.46
N LEU A 153 12.80 4.79 10.13
CA LEU A 153 11.46 5.32 10.36
C LEU A 153 11.56 6.56 11.26
N ARG A 154 11.01 7.67 10.78
CA ARG A 154 10.95 8.94 11.49
C ARG A 154 9.58 9.16 12.12
N GLN A 155 8.51 8.92 11.36
CA GLN A 155 7.15 9.17 11.79
C GLN A 155 6.17 8.18 11.17
N MET A 156 5.16 7.77 11.94
CA MET A 156 4.00 7.03 11.44
C MET A 156 2.74 7.84 11.75
N ILE A 157 1.83 7.96 10.77
CA ILE A 157 0.58 8.71 10.91
C ILE A 157 -0.57 7.82 10.47
N TYR A 158 -1.51 7.55 11.38
CA TYR A 158 -2.81 7.01 11.01
C TYR A 158 -3.75 8.16 10.67
N VAL A 159 -4.38 8.08 9.50
CA VAL A 159 -5.38 9.07 9.06
C VAL A 159 -6.72 8.34 8.87
N PRO A 160 -7.75 8.69 9.67
CA PRO A 160 -9.08 8.12 9.50
C PRO A 160 -9.68 8.63 8.19
N GLY A 161 -10.55 7.82 7.59
CA GLY A 161 -11.16 8.18 6.33
C GLY A 161 -12.24 7.20 5.87
N ASP A 162 -12.75 7.46 4.68
CA ASP A 162 -13.68 6.58 3.98
C ASP A 162 -13.01 5.25 3.58
N LEU A 163 -13.76 4.31 3.03
CA LEU A 163 -13.23 3.05 2.51
C LEU A 163 -13.81 2.78 1.13
N PHE A 164 -13.60 3.69 0.19
CA PHE A 164 -13.93 3.46 -1.21
C PHE A 164 -13.01 2.37 -1.80
N SER A 165 -13.46 1.67 -2.83
CA SER A 165 -12.56 0.79 -3.57
C SER A 165 -11.50 1.63 -4.28
N VAL A 166 -10.32 1.06 -4.47
CA VAL A 166 -9.17 1.72 -5.12
C VAL A 166 -8.84 1.13 -6.50
N ASN A 167 -9.85 0.57 -7.18
CA ASN A 167 -9.66 0.03 -8.54
C ASN A 167 -9.56 1.18 -9.57
N PRO A 168 -9.07 0.91 -10.80
CA PRO A 168 -8.89 1.95 -11.83
C PRO A 168 -10.14 2.79 -12.08
N LEU A 169 -11.32 2.16 -12.14
CA LEU A 169 -12.58 2.87 -12.37
C LEU A 169 -12.88 3.89 -11.25
N THR A 170 -12.68 3.50 -9.99
CA THR A 170 -12.87 4.42 -8.86
C THR A 170 -11.81 5.52 -8.82
N ALA A 171 -10.54 5.21 -9.15
CA ALA A 171 -9.48 6.21 -9.21
C ALA A 171 -9.75 7.30 -10.27
N GLU A 172 -10.41 6.94 -11.38
CA GLU A 172 -10.79 7.90 -12.42
C GLU A 172 -12.03 8.74 -12.10
N ASN A 173 -12.86 8.33 -11.13
CA ASN A 173 -14.20 8.92 -10.95
C ASN A 173 -14.49 9.44 -9.53
N VAL A 174 -13.73 9.02 -8.52
CA VAL A 174 -13.90 9.49 -7.14
C VAL A 174 -12.84 10.55 -6.86
N PRO A 175 -13.22 11.83 -6.65
CA PRO A 175 -12.24 12.87 -6.36
C PRO A 175 -11.58 12.62 -5.00
N ASN A 176 -10.28 12.93 -4.93
CA ASN A 176 -9.46 12.82 -3.73
C ASN A 176 -9.51 11.42 -3.08
N LEU A 177 -9.65 10.37 -3.88
CA LEU A 177 -9.86 9.00 -3.43
C LEU A 177 -8.84 8.58 -2.37
N PHE A 178 -7.56 8.77 -2.67
CA PHE A 178 -6.47 8.34 -1.79
C PHE A 178 -6.34 9.22 -0.53
N ALA A 179 -6.63 10.52 -0.66
CA ALA A 179 -6.63 11.47 0.44
C ALA A 179 -7.88 11.35 1.35
N ARG A 180 -8.96 10.75 0.85
CA ARG A 180 -10.20 10.50 1.61
C ARG A 180 -10.21 9.15 2.31
N ASN A 181 -9.57 8.14 1.73
CA ASN A 181 -9.60 6.81 2.32
C ASN A 181 -8.76 6.71 3.60
N GLU A 182 -9.19 5.84 4.52
CA GLU A 182 -8.42 5.41 5.69
C GLU A 182 -7.03 4.92 5.26
N ARG A 183 -5.98 5.42 5.92
CA ARG A 183 -4.60 5.12 5.52
C ARG A 183 -3.61 5.23 6.68
N VAL A 184 -2.44 4.62 6.48
CA VAL A 184 -1.27 4.75 7.35
C VAL A 184 -0.11 5.30 6.53
N VAL A 185 0.41 6.44 6.93
CA VAL A 185 1.58 7.10 6.34
C VAL A 185 2.79 6.72 7.17
N CYS A 186 3.86 6.28 6.52
CA CYS A 186 5.16 6.04 7.15
C CYS A 186 6.20 6.94 6.49
N ILE A 187 6.90 7.75 7.28
CA ILE A 187 7.94 8.64 6.82
C ILE A 187 9.29 8.09 7.25
N PHE A 188 10.20 7.94 6.29
CA PHE A 188 11.53 7.41 6.49
C PHE A 188 12.58 8.46 6.08
N ASP A 189 13.64 8.55 6.86
CA ASP A 189 14.88 9.18 6.43
C ASP A 189 15.72 8.12 5.70
N THR A 190 16.18 8.45 4.49
CA THR A 190 16.94 7.54 3.61
C THR A 190 18.16 8.25 3.04
N GLU A 191 19.09 7.51 2.42
CA GLU A 191 20.23 8.11 1.70
C GLU A 191 19.84 8.91 0.45
N PHE A 192 18.57 8.84 0.04
CA PHE A 192 17.98 9.60 -1.06
C PHE A 192 17.24 10.86 -0.55
N GLY A 193 17.25 11.10 0.77
CA GLY A 193 16.43 12.11 1.44
C GLY A 193 15.13 11.52 2.03
N PRO A 194 14.21 12.37 2.50
CA PRO A 194 12.94 11.93 3.05
C PRO A 194 12.12 11.14 2.02
N MET A 195 11.54 10.01 2.46
CA MET A 195 10.60 9.20 1.69
C MET A 195 9.33 8.96 2.50
N ALA A 196 8.17 9.17 1.90
CA ALA A 196 6.91 8.69 2.47
C ALA A 196 6.48 7.41 1.76
N GLN A 197 6.05 6.41 2.52
CA GLN A 197 5.35 5.23 2.03
C GLN A 197 3.97 5.15 2.69
N VAL A 198 2.92 5.32 1.89
CA VAL A 198 1.54 5.46 2.33
C VAL A 198 0.75 4.23 1.96
N LEU A 199 0.21 3.54 2.96
CA LEU A 199 -0.65 2.38 2.80
C LEU A 199 -2.11 2.83 2.86
N VAL A 200 -2.82 2.78 1.73
CA VAL A 200 -4.21 3.23 1.61
C VAL A 200 -5.16 2.03 1.63
N GLY A 201 -6.08 2.04 2.59
CA GLY A 201 -7.16 1.06 2.70
C GLY A 201 -8.24 1.25 1.62
N ALA A 202 -9.10 0.25 1.47
CA ALA A 202 -10.19 0.22 0.52
C ALA A 202 -11.44 -0.52 1.06
N THR A 203 -12.56 -0.52 0.34
CA THR A 203 -13.74 -1.31 0.75
C THR A 203 -13.36 -2.79 0.91
N ILE A 204 -13.83 -3.47 1.97
CA ILE A 204 -13.45 -4.86 2.33
C ILE A 204 -12.03 -4.94 2.95
N VAL A 205 -11.24 -3.89 2.79
CA VAL A 205 -9.81 -3.81 3.08
C VAL A 205 -9.54 -2.61 3.96
N GLY A 206 -9.67 -2.79 5.26
CA GLY A 206 -9.17 -1.74 6.15
C GLY A 206 -8.52 -2.34 7.34
N SER A 207 -7.73 -3.39 7.12
CA SER A 207 -6.73 -3.73 8.11
C SER A 207 -5.36 -3.51 7.53
N ILE A 208 -4.63 -2.60 8.18
CA ILE A 208 -3.28 -2.17 7.82
C ILE A 208 -2.41 -2.49 9.02
N GLU A 209 -1.32 -3.21 8.77
CA GLU A 209 -0.37 -3.65 9.79
C GLU A 209 1.04 -3.22 9.40
N GLN A 210 1.81 -2.83 10.41
CA GLN A 210 3.25 -2.53 10.25
C GLN A 210 4.05 -3.54 11.07
N VAL A 211 5.22 -3.96 10.57
CA VAL A 211 5.99 -5.03 11.22
C VAL A 211 6.47 -4.65 12.63
N TRP A 212 6.66 -3.36 12.92
CA TRP A 212 7.10 -2.84 14.22
C TRP A 212 5.96 -2.53 15.20
N ALA A 213 4.73 -2.31 14.72
CA ALA A 213 3.61 -1.83 15.54
C ALA A 213 2.37 -2.76 15.50
N GLY A 214 2.41 -3.83 14.70
CA GLY A 214 1.29 -4.73 14.52
C GLY A 214 0.12 -4.08 13.79
N THR A 215 -1.10 -4.46 14.15
CA THR A 215 -2.33 -3.95 13.54
C THR A 215 -2.60 -2.52 13.98
N ILE A 216 -2.51 -1.55 13.05
CA ILE A 216 -2.82 -0.13 13.32
C ILE A 216 -4.32 0.11 13.25
N THR A 217 -4.94 -0.40 12.20
CA THR A 217 -6.39 -0.43 12.04
C THR A 217 -6.78 -1.84 11.64
N PRO A 218 -7.87 -2.43 12.20
CA PRO A 218 -8.64 -1.96 13.37
C PRO A 218 -7.87 -2.08 14.71
N PRO A 219 -8.27 -1.35 15.78
CA PRO A 219 -9.47 -0.51 15.88
C PRO A 219 -9.37 0.77 15.04
N ARG A 220 -10.51 1.23 14.53
CA ARG A 220 -10.57 2.46 13.72
C ARG A 220 -10.71 3.66 14.64
N GLY A 221 -9.74 4.57 14.56
CA GLY A 221 -9.83 5.88 15.17
C GLY A 221 -10.74 6.83 14.38
N ASN A 222 -11.21 7.89 15.03
CA ASN A 222 -11.93 9.02 14.40
C ASN A 222 -11.07 10.28 14.28
N THR A 223 -9.84 10.25 14.79
CA THR A 223 -8.86 11.34 14.73
C THR A 223 -7.55 10.87 14.11
N VAL A 224 -6.77 11.80 13.59
CA VAL A 224 -5.39 11.54 13.16
C VAL A 224 -4.55 11.20 14.39
N TYR A 225 -3.74 10.15 14.30
CA TYR A 225 -2.77 9.77 15.34
C TYR A 225 -1.36 9.77 14.74
N LYS A 226 -0.40 10.30 15.48
CA LYS A 226 1.01 10.36 15.08
C LYS A 226 1.87 9.63 16.10
N TRP A 227 2.87 8.92 15.61
CA TRP A 227 3.94 8.32 16.40
C TRP A 227 5.27 8.80 15.83
N ASP A 228 6.10 9.40 16.69
CA ASP A 228 7.46 9.79 16.34
C ASP A 228 8.43 8.71 16.82
N TYR A 229 9.44 8.42 16.01
CA TYR A 229 10.43 7.39 16.27
C TYR A 229 11.82 8.03 16.36
N PRO A 230 12.69 7.56 17.27
CA PRO A 230 14.05 8.08 17.37
C PRO A 230 14.89 7.59 16.19
N ALA A 231 15.84 8.42 15.74
CA ALA A 231 16.76 8.06 14.67
C ALA A 231 17.78 6.96 15.06
N GLU A 232 18.08 6.83 16.36
CA GLU A 232 19.10 5.92 16.88
C GLU A 232 18.66 5.24 18.19
N GLY A 233 19.37 4.18 18.57
CA GLY A 233 19.17 3.41 19.80
C GLY A 233 18.14 2.29 19.69
N ASP A 234 17.87 1.61 20.81
CA ASP A 234 17.08 0.37 20.85
C ASP A 234 15.62 0.51 20.38
N LYS A 235 15.12 1.74 20.28
CA LYS A 235 13.76 2.05 19.82
C LYS A 235 13.71 2.59 18.40
N ALA A 236 14.85 2.78 17.74
CA ALA A 236 14.90 3.16 16.34
C ALA A 236 14.42 1.98 15.50
N VAL A 237 13.55 2.27 14.52
CA VAL A 237 13.08 1.27 13.56
C VAL A 237 13.83 1.51 12.26
N ILE A 238 14.85 0.69 12.03
CA ILE A 238 15.69 0.73 10.83
C ILE A 238 15.35 -0.49 9.99
N LEU A 239 15.00 -0.27 8.73
CA LEU A 239 14.65 -1.33 7.79
C LEU A 239 15.55 -1.26 6.55
N LYS A 240 15.99 -2.42 6.10
CA LYS A 240 16.84 -2.59 4.91
C LYS A 240 16.02 -2.73 3.65
N LYS A 241 16.61 -2.38 2.51
CA LYS A 241 16.06 -2.58 1.18
C LYS A 241 15.54 -4.01 1.03
N GLY A 242 14.28 -4.16 0.64
CA GLY A 242 13.60 -5.45 0.48
C GLY A 242 13.04 -6.06 1.77
N GLU A 243 13.30 -5.49 2.96
CA GLU A 243 12.63 -5.95 4.18
C GLU A 243 11.15 -5.62 4.16
N GLU A 244 10.34 -6.51 4.71
CA GLU A 244 8.91 -6.26 4.83
C GLU A 244 8.66 -5.12 5.82
N MET A 245 7.87 -4.12 5.42
CA MET A 245 7.53 -2.98 6.28
C MET A 245 6.08 -3.07 6.79
N GLY A 246 5.17 -3.58 5.95
CA GLY A 246 3.75 -3.63 6.28
C GLY A 246 2.96 -4.54 5.37
N ARG A 247 1.66 -4.69 5.66
CA ARG A 247 0.77 -5.56 4.88
C ARG A 247 -0.68 -5.15 4.99
N PHE A 248 -1.45 -5.57 3.99
CA PHE A 248 -2.90 -5.37 3.94
C PHE A 248 -3.64 -6.69 4.11
N LYS A 249 -4.74 -6.68 4.87
CA LYS A 249 -5.68 -7.80 4.88
C LYS A 249 -6.88 -7.45 3.99
N LEU A 250 -6.90 -8.07 2.81
CA LEU A 250 -7.68 -7.76 1.58
C LEU A 250 -7.10 -6.54 0.79
N GLY A 251 -7.42 -6.28 -0.50
CA GLY A 251 -6.62 -5.45 -1.46
C GLY A 251 -6.47 -3.91 -1.32
N SER A 252 -5.48 -3.31 -1.97
CA SER A 252 -4.88 -2.06 -1.45
C SER A 252 -4.12 -1.21 -2.45
N THR A 253 -3.72 -0.01 -2.02
CA THR A 253 -2.83 0.88 -2.78
C THR A 253 -1.66 1.31 -1.89
N VAL A 254 -0.46 1.34 -2.47
CA VAL A 254 0.73 1.92 -1.86
C VAL A 254 1.11 3.17 -2.66
N ILE A 255 1.39 4.27 -1.97
CA ILE A 255 1.83 5.51 -2.60
C ILE A 255 3.17 5.89 -2.00
N ASN A 256 4.20 6.02 -2.84
CA ASN A 256 5.50 6.51 -2.42
C ASN A 256 5.65 7.96 -2.85
N LEU A 257 6.18 8.80 -1.95
CA LEU A 257 6.61 10.16 -2.25
C LEU A 257 8.11 10.26 -1.94
N PHE A 258 8.84 10.96 -2.78
CA PHE A 258 10.26 11.24 -2.66
C PHE A 258 10.48 12.74 -2.72
N ALA A 259 11.46 13.22 -1.96
CA ALA A 259 11.87 14.62 -1.99
C ALA A 259 12.30 15.07 -3.39
N LYS A 260 12.30 16.40 -3.59
CA LYS A 260 12.80 17.02 -4.81
C LYS A 260 14.23 16.55 -5.13
N ASP A 261 14.47 16.27 -6.40
CA ASP A 261 15.77 15.84 -6.93
C ASP A 261 16.35 14.56 -6.29
N ALA A 262 15.53 13.78 -5.57
CA ALA A 262 15.98 12.55 -4.91
C ALA A 262 16.18 11.39 -5.90
N ILE A 263 15.28 11.27 -6.88
CA ILE A 263 15.18 10.08 -7.73
C ILE A 263 14.87 10.40 -9.19
N GLU A 264 15.27 9.47 -10.07
CA GLU A 264 14.80 9.32 -11.44
C GLU A 264 14.10 7.97 -11.57
N PHE A 265 12.86 7.93 -12.08
CA PHE A 265 12.15 6.67 -12.26
C PHE A 265 12.85 5.77 -13.28
N ASP A 266 12.86 4.47 -13.00
CA ASP A 266 13.41 3.49 -13.95
C ASP A 266 12.64 3.55 -15.28
N VAL A 267 13.32 3.25 -16.38
CA VAL A 267 12.73 3.24 -17.72
C VAL A 267 11.57 2.23 -17.86
N SER A 268 11.46 1.25 -16.97
CA SER A 268 10.33 0.32 -16.91
C SER A 268 9.05 0.91 -16.32
N MET A 269 9.10 2.09 -15.71
CA MET A 269 7.93 2.73 -15.13
C MET A 269 6.99 3.25 -16.23
N GLU A 270 5.82 2.64 -16.35
CA GLU A 270 4.75 3.07 -17.24
C GLU A 270 3.39 2.76 -16.61
N ASN A 271 2.42 3.66 -16.80
CA ASN A 271 1.06 3.49 -16.28
C ASN A 271 0.41 2.21 -16.84
N GLY A 272 -0.15 1.39 -15.96
CA GLY A 272 -0.77 0.11 -16.31
C GLY A 272 0.20 -1.07 -16.34
N GLN A 273 1.52 -0.84 -16.19
CA GLN A 273 2.48 -1.93 -16.15
C GLN A 273 2.44 -2.67 -14.81
N PRO A 274 2.48 -4.02 -14.82
CA PRO A 274 2.65 -4.80 -13.62
C PRO A 274 4.06 -4.59 -13.05
N THR A 275 4.16 -4.60 -11.73
CA THR A 275 5.42 -4.45 -10.99
C THR A 275 5.65 -5.70 -10.15
N VAL A 276 6.92 -6.03 -9.94
CA VAL A 276 7.34 -7.17 -9.12
C VAL A 276 8.19 -6.64 -7.99
N MET A 277 7.87 -7.01 -6.75
CA MET A 277 8.64 -6.58 -5.58
C MET A 277 10.13 -6.94 -5.77
N GLY A 278 11.02 -5.98 -5.48
CA GLY A 278 12.46 -6.18 -5.56
C GLY A 278 13.09 -5.84 -6.92
N THR A 279 12.32 -5.64 -7.99
CA THR A 279 12.86 -5.20 -9.29
C THR A 279 13.13 -3.69 -9.31
N PRO A 280 13.95 -3.15 -10.26
CA PRO A 280 14.24 -1.72 -10.33
C PRO A 280 12.95 -0.88 -10.40
N TYR A 281 12.93 0.23 -9.66
CA TYR A 281 11.81 1.17 -9.58
C TYR A 281 12.25 2.60 -9.86
N ALA A 282 13.40 2.99 -9.30
CA ALA A 282 14.01 4.29 -9.53
C ALA A 282 15.52 4.22 -9.26
N LEU A 283 16.24 5.23 -9.71
CA LEU A 283 17.66 5.44 -9.50
C LEU A 283 17.87 6.74 -8.71
N LYS A 284 18.99 6.85 -8.00
CA LYS A 284 19.45 8.11 -7.41
C LYS A 284 19.71 9.15 -8.49
N LYS A 285 19.32 10.41 -8.23
CA LYS A 285 19.70 11.56 -9.05
C LYS A 285 20.99 12.22 -8.56
#